data_AF-A0A0H3GWI2-F1
#
_entry.id   AF-A0A0H3GWI2-F1
#
_cell.length_a   1.000
_cell.length_b   1.000
_cell.length_c   1.000
_cell.angle_alpha   90.00
_cell.angle_beta   90.00
_cell.angle_gamma   90.00
#
_symmetry.space_group_name_H-M   'P 1'
#
loop_
_entity.id
_entity.type
_entity.pdbx_description
1 polymer ?
#
loop_
_entity_poly.entity_id
_entity_poly.type
_entity_poly.pdbx_seq_one_letter_code
_entity_poly.pdbx_strand_id
1 'polypeptide(L)' 'MAGNYAVIENGIVINIIIAENGYEYAGADLVEYQENIFCQPGMFYNKDDGLFYDDKEFSKINNII' A
#
# COMPACT_ATOMS: atom_id res chain seq x y z
N MET A 1 -19.14 1.67 1.43
CA MET A 1 -18.32 2.88 1.15
C MET A 1 -17.09 2.36 0.45
N ALA A 2 -16.65 3.05 -0.59
CA ALA A 2 -15.43 2.70 -1.28
C ALA A 2 -14.23 3.37 -0.61
N GLY A 3 -13.10 2.66 -0.53
CA GLY A 3 -11.83 3.14 -0.03
C GLY A 3 -10.71 2.94 -1.06
N ASN A 4 -9.56 3.57 -0.82
CA ASN A 4 -8.34 3.36 -1.60
C ASN A 4 -7.56 2.19 -0.99
N TYR A 5 -7.22 1.19 -1.80
CA TYR A 5 -6.50 0.01 -1.35
C TYR A 5 -5.20 -0.18 -2.13
N ALA A 6 -4.13 -0.44 -1.40
CA ALA A 6 -2.91 -1.00 -1.95
C ALA A 6 -3.07 -2.51 -2.09
N VAL A 7 -2.85 -3.03 -3.29
CA VAL A 7 -2.77 -4.47 -3.57
C VAL A 7 -1.32 -4.90 -3.37
N ILE A 8 -1.07 -5.77 -2.40
CA ILE A 8 0.28 -6.13 -1.96
C ILE A 8 0.54 -7.61 -2.20
N GLU A 9 1.62 -7.91 -2.91
CA GLU A 9 2.16 -9.26 -3.09
C GLU A 9 3.61 -9.30 -2.61
N ASN A 10 3.96 -10.28 -1.78
CA ASN A 10 5.31 -10.46 -1.24
C ASN A 10 5.87 -9.18 -0.55
N GLY A 11 4.98 -8.39 0.08
CA GLY A 11 5.33 -7.15 0.79
C GLY A 11 5.50 -5.92 -0.11
N ILE A 12 5.24 -6.04 -1.42
CA ILE A 12 5.36 -4.95 -2.40
C ILE A 12 3.98 -4.59 -2.93
N VAL A 13 3.69 -3.29 -3.03
CA VAL A 13 2.50 -2.78 -3.72
C VAL A 13 2.62 -3.08 -5.20
N ILE A 14 1.74 -3.91 -5.74
CA ILE A 14 1.68 -4.24 -7.17
C ILE A 14 0.66 -3.40 -7.93
N ASN A 15 -0.37 -2.91 -7.23
CA ASN A 15 -1.45 -2.13 -7.83
C ASN A 15 -2.17 -1.28 -6.76
N ILE A 16 -2.95 -0.31 -7.22
CA ILE A 16 -3.87 0.49 -6.39
C ILE A 16 -5.26 0.38 -6.98
N ILE A 17 -6.24 0.12 -6.13
CA ILE A 17 -7.63 0.00 -6.53
C ILE A 17 -8.55 0.81 -5.62
N ILE A 18 -9.71 1.17 -6.15
CA ILE A 18 -10.84 1.62 -5.35
C ILE A 18 -11.78 0.43 -5.20
N ALA A 19 -12.11 0.08 -3.97
CA ALA A 19 -12.97 -1.07 -3.68
C ALA A 19 -13.91 -0.78 -2.50
N GLU A 20 -15.02 -1.49 -2.43
CA GLU A 20 -15.91 -1.44 -1.27
C GLU A 20 -15.27 -2.13 -0.06
N ASN A 21 -15.62 -1.67 1.15
CA ASN A 21 -15.19 -2.30 2.39
C ASN A 21 -15.47 -3.81 2.40
N GLY A 22 -14.45 -4.60 2.75
CA GLY A 22 -14.53 -6.06 2.80
C GLY A 22 -14.38 -6.74 1.45
N TYR A 23 -14.05 -6.01 0.38
CA TYR A 23 -13.58 -6.63 -0.86
C TYR A 23 -12.32 -7.46 -0.61
N GLU A 24 -12.22 -8.60 -1.29
CA GLU A 24 -11.06 -9.48 -1.23
C GLU A 24 -10.45 -9.60 -2.62
N TYR A 25 -9.12 -9.58 -2.70
CA TYR A 25 -8.39 -9.80 -3.94
C TYR A 25 -7.59 -11.09 -3.83
N ALA A 26 -7.96 -12.09 -4.63
CA ALA A 26 -7.34 -13.42 -4.54
C ALA A 26 -5.83 -13.37 -4.82
N GLY A 27 -5.03 -13.86 -3.87
CA GLY A 27 -3.58 -13.97 -4.00
C GLY A 27 -2.79 -12.74 -3.54
N ALA A 28 -3.46 -11.69 -3.06
CA ALA A 28 -2.80 -10.48 -2.55
C ALA A 28 -3.44 -10.01 -1.24
N ASP A 29 -2.64 -9.30 -0.44
CA ASP A 29 -3.17 -8.54 0.69
C ASP A 29 -3.76 -7.22 0.18
N LEU A 30 -4.87 -6.78 0.77
CA LEU A 30 -5.41 -5.44 0.57
C LEU A 30 -5.22 -4.61 1.83
N VAL A 31 -4.58 -3.46 1.68
CA VAL A 31 -4.41 -2.49 2.77
C VAL A 31 -5.10 -1.20 2.38
N GLU A 32 -6.14 -0.84 3.13
CA GLU A 32 -6.81 0.45 2.99
C GLU A 32 -5.88 1.57 3.46
N TYR A 33 -5.82 2.68 2.73
CA TYR A 33 -5.05 3.84 3.12
C TYR A 33 -5.79 5.15 2.83
N GLN A 34 -5.45 6.20 3.57
CA GLN A 34 -6.07 7.51 3.47
C GLN A 34 -5.51 8.31 2.29
N GLU A 35 -6.28 9.24 1.72
CA GLU A 35 -5.89 10.02 0.53
C GLU A 35 -4.59 10.83 0.70
N ASN A 36 -4.23 11.18 1.95
CA ASN A 36 -3.01 11.91 2.27
C ASN A 36 -1.77 11.02 2.40
N ILE A 37 -1.91 9.69 2.30
CA ILE A 37 -0.80 8.74 2.36
C ILE A 37 -0.29 8.51 0.95
N PHE A 38 1.01 8.74 0.75
CA PHE A 38 1.65 8.47 -0.53
C PHE A 38 1.84 6.97 -0.71
N CYS A 39 1.25 6.43 -1.78
CA CYS A 39 1.33 5.03 -2.16
C CYS A 39 1.38 4.93 -3.69
N GLN A 40 2.29 4.11 -4.22
CA GLN A 40 2.38 3.77 -5.63
C GLN A 40 2.91 2.34 -5.81
N PRO A 41 2.67 1.70 -6.96
CA PRO A 41 3.28 0.41 -7.27
C PRO A 41 4.81 0.44 -7.14
N GLY A 42 5.38 -0.63 -6.59
CA GLY A 42 6.81 -0.79 -6.30
C GLY A 42 7.23 -0.46 -4.87
N MET A 43 6.35 0.17 -4.08
CA MET A 43 6.66 0.50 -2.68
C MET A 43 6.48 -0.70 -1.73
N PHE A 44 7.16 -0.66 -0.60
CA PHE A 44 7.10 -1.63 0.49
C PHE A 44 6.20 -1.12 1.61
N TYR A 45 5.24 -1.93 2.04
CA TYR A 45 4.35 -1.57 3.13
C TYR A 45 4.97 -1.90 4.48
N ASN A 46 5.09 -0.89 5.35
CA ASN A 46 5.48 -1.08 6.74
C ASN A 46 4.23 -1.27 7.61
N LYS A 47 4.08 -2.46 8.19
CA LYS A 47 2.95 -2.79 9.05
C LYS A 47 2.96 -2.05 10.39
N ASP A 48 4.12 -1.55 10.82
CA ASP A 48 4.28 -0.92 12.13
C ASP A 48 3.74 0.53 12.16
N ASP A 49 3.82 1.25 11.04
CA ASP A 49 3.36 2.65 10.93
C ASP A 49 2.24 2.86 9.88
N GLY A 50 1.97 1.87 9.03
CA GLY A 50 0.95 1.95 8.00
C GLY A 50 1.36 2.76 6.77
N LEU A 51 2.66 3.03 6.57
CA LEU A 51 3.20 3.79 5.44
C LEU A 51 3.82 2.89 4.36
N PHE A 52 4.04 3.49 3.19
CA PHE A 52 4.64 2.85 2.03
C PHE A 52 5.98 3.51 1.73
N TYR A 53 7.02 2.70 1.53
CA TYR A 53 8.40 3.16 1.37
C TYR A 53 9.00 2.69 0.05
N ASP A 54 9.97 3.43 -0.47
CA ASP A 54 10.64 3.07 -1.73
C ASP A 54 11.63 1.90 -1.57
N ASP A 55 12.00 1.56 -0.32
CA ASP A 55 12.93 0.49 0.00
C ASP A 55 12.46 -0.38 1.18
N LYS A 56 13.02 -1.59 1.27
CA LYS A 56 12.71 -2.59 2.31
C LYS A 56 13.16 -2.19 3.71
N GLU A 57 14.05 -1.21 3.82
CA GLU A 57 14.56 -0.71 5.09
C GLU A 57 13.66 0.39 5.67
N PHE A 58 12.57 0.72 4.96
CA PHE A 58 11.60 1.74 5.34
C PHE A 58 12.26 3.11 5.59
N SER A 59 13.21 3.47 4.72
CA SER A 59 14.06 4.66 4.93
C SER A 59 13.69 5.87 4.07
N LYS A 60 12.88 5.68 3.03
CA LYS A 60 12.52 6.73 2.06
C LYS A 60 11.07 6.63 1.61
N ILE A 61 10.42 7.77 1.46
CA ILE A 61 9.09 7.89 0.85
C ILE A 61 9.19 8.90 -0.30
N ASN A 62 8.78 8.50 -1.49
CA ASN A 62 8.81 9.36 -2.68
C ASN A 62 10.21 9.93 -2.98
N ASN A 63 11.25 9.13 -2.78
CA ASN A 63 12.68 9.47 -2.86
C ASN A 63 13.12 10.60 -1.92
N ILE A 64 12.29 10.93 -0.94
CA ILE A 64 12.57 11.92 0.10
C ILE A 64 12.84 11.16 1.41
N ILE A 65 13.85 11.66 2.14
CA ILE A 65 14.26 11.20 3.47
C ILE A 65 13.24 11.73 4.49
#